data_AF-A0A937PKE1-F1
#
_entry.id   AF-A0A937PKE1-F1
#
_cell.length_a   1.000
_cell.length_b   1.000
_cell.length_c   1.000
_cell.angle_alpha   90.00
_cell.angle_beta   90.00
_cell.angle_gamma   90.00
#
_symmetry.space_group_name_H-M   'P 1'
#
loop_
_entity.id
_entity.type
_entity.pdbx_description
1 polymer ?
#
loop_
_entity_poly.entity_id
_entity_poly.type
_entity_poly.pdbx_seq_one_letter_code
_entity_poly.pdbx_strand_id
1 'polypeptide(L)'
;MKVLKINSLEKGFCDGDYLLLHAAFQILVNFIEKEKPGKVFDWSYDKEHREAWKEIQSLYKWWSKVRPTRKNPLDEKGLKKPPFRLKEVPGTNLFQQAPYDKKKYARYKKAVNREMFLDKKWREEDTSNLHRLIDIRDFLWT
;
A
#
# COMPACT_ATOMS: atom_id res chain seq x y z
N MET A 1 -20.09 15.93 13.03
CA MET A 1 -18.91 15.90 12.13
C MET A 1 -18.77 14.50 11.56
N LYS A 2 -18.72 14.33 10.23
CA LYS A 2 -18.46 13.02 9.60
C LYS A 2 -16.95 12.78 9.61
N VAL A 3 -16.51 11.70 10.26
CA VAL A 3 -15.08 11.37 10.42
C VAL A 3 -14.83 9.95 9.90
N LEU A 4 -13.87 9.80 8.98
CA LEU A 4 -13.40 8.50 8.52
C LEU A 4 -12.20 8.05 9.37
N LYS A 5 -12.40 7.01 10.19
CA LYS A 5 -11.30 6.39 10.95
C LYS A 5 -10.60 5.33 10.08
N ILE A 6 -9.32 5.56 9.78
CA ILE A 6 -8.46 4.62 9.04
C ILE A 6 -7.84 3.64 10.03
N ASN A 7 -8.24 2.37 9.96
CA ASN A 7 -7.76 1.32 10.87
C ASN A 7 -6.51 0.59 10.36
N SER A 8 -6.17 0.80 9.09
CA SER A 8 -5.05 0.14 8.41
C SER A 8 -3.72 0.90 8.53
N LEU A 9 -3.71 2.05 9.22
CA LEU A 9 -2.51 2.85 9.50
C LEU A 9 -2.26 2.92 11.00
N GLU A 10 -0.99 2.82 11.38
CA GLU A 10 -0.55 3.13 12.73
C GLU A 10 -0.55 4.64 12.98
N LYS A 11 -0.50 5.05 14.25
CA LYS A 11 -0.38 6.46 14.61
C LYS A 11 1.00 6.97 14.21
N GLY A 12 1.06 8.10 13.51
CA GLY A 12 2.32 8.75 13.16
C GLY A 12 2.21 9.59 11.91
N PHE A 13 3.37 10.06 11.44
CA PHE A 13 3.49 10.68 10.13
C PHE A 13 3.22 9.64 9.03
N CYS A 14 2.55 10.07 7.97
CA CYS A 14 2.21 9.27 6.82
C CYS A 14 2.26 10.17 5.58
N ASP A 15 2.88 9.69 4.50
CA ASP A 15 2.90 10.41 3.24
C ASP A 15 1.50 10.52 2.65
N GLY A 16 1.23 11.62 1.93
CA GLY A 16 -0.11 11.95 1.44
C GLY A 16 -0.66 10.95 0.42
N ASP A 17 0.19 10.37 -0.41
CA ASP A 17 -0.17 9.32 -1.38
C ASP A 17 -0.60 8.03 -0.69
N TYR A 18 0.14 7.61 0.34
CA TYR A 18 -0.20 6.46 1.15
C TYR A 18 -1.49 6.69 1.95
N LEU A 19 -1.66 7.89 2.51
CA LEU A 19 -2.88 8.28 3.22
C LEU A 19 -4.11 8.24 2.29
N LEU A 20 -3.99 8.75 1.07
CA LEU A 20 -5.07 8.75 0.08
C LEU A 20 -5.54 7.32 -0.23
N LEU A 21 -4.60 6.42 -0.51
CA LEU A 21 -4.90 5.00 -0.77
C LEU A 21 -5.61 4.37 0.43
N HIS A 22 -5.08 4.54 1.63
CA HIS A 22 -5.64 3.97 2.85
C HIS A 22 -7.02 4.53 3.18
N ALA A 23 -7.27 5.81 2.94
CA ALA A 23 -8.58 6.44 3.12
C ALA A 23 -9.60 5.86 2.13
N ALA A 24 -9.26 5.77 0.85
CA ALA A 24 -10.15 5.23 -0.18
C ALA A 24 -10.55 3.78 0.13
N PHE A 25 -9.59 2.93 0.46
CA PHE A 25 -9.88 1.54 0.80
C PHE A 25 -10.57 1.38 2.17
N GLN A 26 -10.42 2.34 3.08
CA GLN A 26 -11.20 2.34 4.32
C GLN A 26 -12.71 2.52 4.06
N ILE A 27 -13.09 3.27 3.01
CA ILE A 27 -14.48 3.39 2.58
C ILE A 27 -14.98 2.02 2.08
N LEU A 28 -14.24 1.35 1.19
CA LEU A 28 -14.58 0.01 0.71
C LEU A 28 -14.73 -1.00 1.85
N VAL A 29 -13.82 -0.98 2.83
CA VAL A 29 -13.87 -1.86 4.00
C VAL A 29 -15.12 -1.58 4.84
N ASN A 30 -15.47 -0.31 5.06
CA ASN A 30 -16.69 0.03 5.80
C ASN A 30 -17.94 -0.46 5.07
N PHE A 31 -18.01 -0.25 3.75
CA PHE A 31 -19.10 -0.72 2.90
C PHE A 31 -19.28 -2.24 3.05
N ILE A 32 -18.22 -3.03 2.87
CA ILE A 32 -18.30 -4.49 2.99
C ILE A 32 -18.64 -4.97 4.40
N GLU A 33 -17.95 -4.46 5.43
CA GLU A 33 -17.99 -5.06 6.76
C GLU A 33 -19.13 -4.51 7.63
N LYS A 34 -19.47 -3.23 7.48
CA LYS A 34 -20.48 -2.57 8.30
C LYS A 34 -21.85 -2.60 7.63
N GLU A 35 -21.92 -2.22 6.36
CA GLU A 35 -23.18 -2.11 5.62
C GLU A 35 -23.64 -3.48 5.08
N LYS A 36 -22.69 -4.40 4.84
CA LYS A 36 -22.95 -5.80 4.44
C LYS A 36 -23.87 -5.87 3.21
N PRO A 37 -23.53 -5.19 2.11
CA PRO A 37 -24.37 -5.03 0.93
C PRO A 37 -24.79 -6.36 0.29
N GLY A 38 -23.97 -7.42 0.42
CA GLY A 38 -24.31 -8.76 -0.07
C GLY A 38 -25.49 -9.43 0.65
N LYS A 39 -26.00 -8.84 1.75
CA LYS A 39 -27.22 -9.30 2.44
C LYS A 39 -28.44 -8.44 2.16
N VAL A 40 -28.23 -7.23 1.61
CA VAL A 40 -29.27 -6.20 1.49
C VAL A 40 -29.68 -6.01 0.03
N PHE A 41 -28.75 -6.21 -0.91
CA PHE A 41 -28.98 -5.96 -2.33
C PHE A 41 -28.83 -7.21 -3.18
N ASP A 42 -29.69 -7.30 -4.20
CA ASP A 42 -29.57 -8.30 -5.26
C ASP A 42 -28.56 -7.84 -6.31
N TRP A 43 -27.30 -8.21 -6.10
CA TRP A 43 -26.22 -7.96 -7.05
C TRP A 43 -26.35 -8.75 -8.36
N SER A 44 -27.33 -9.66 -8.47
CA SER A 44 -27.57 -10.45 -9.67
C SER A 44 -28.54 -9.81 -10.67
N TYR A 45 -29.16 -8.69 -10.29
CA TYR A 45 -30.21 -8.00 -11.03
C TYR A 45 -29.86 -7.75 -12.51
N ASP A 46 -28.71 -7.13 -12.79
CA ASP A 46 -28.23 -6.89 -14.15
C ASP A 46 -26.73 -7.19 -14.30
N LYS A 47 -26.23 -7.03 -15.52
CA LYS A 47 -24.83 -7.28 -15.84
C LYS A 47 -23.89 -6.33 -15.09
N GLU A 48 -24.26 -5.06 -15.00
CA GLU A 48 -23.42 -4.00 -14.44
C GLU A 48 -23.21 -4.20 -12.94
N HIS A 49 -24.29 -4.47 -12.20
CA HIS A 49 -24.23 -4.80 -10.78
C HIS A 49 -23.42 -6.08 -10.52
N ARG A 50 -23.58 -7.11 -11.35
CA ARG A 50 -22.79 -8.34 -11.23
C ARG A 50 -21.30 -8.11 -11.43
N GLU A 51 -20.93 -7.25 -12.39
CA GLU A 51 -19.55 -6.91 -12.68
C GLU A 51 -18.95 -6.04 -11.57
N ALA A 52 -19.68 -5.00 -11.14
CA ALA A 52 -19.30 -4.16 -10.01
C ALA A 52 -19.09 -4.98 -8.73
N TRP A 53 -20.00 -5.92 -8.42
CA TRP A 53 -19.87 -6.76 -7.23
C TRP A 53 -18.62 -7.64 -7.25
N LYS A 54 -18.29 -8.23 -8.41
CA LYS A 54 -17.05 -9.01 -8.58
C LYS A 54 -15.81 -8.13 -8.34
N GLU A 55 -15.81 -6.91 -8.87
CA GLU A 55 -14.72 -5.95 -8.68
C GLU A 55 -14.59 -5.53 -7.21
N ILE A 56 -15.70 -5.18 -6.56
CA ILE A 56 -15.78 -4.87 -5.12
C ILE A 56 -15.15 -6.01 -4.28
N GLN A 57 -15.57 -7.26 -4.52
CA GLN A 57 -15.05 -8.42 -3.80
C GLN A 57 -13.55 -8.65 -4.06
N SER A 58 -13.13 -8.46 -5.31
CA SER A 58 -11.73 -8.60 -5.75
C SER A 58 -10.84 -7.58 -5.04
N LEU A 59 -11.22 -6.30 -5.05
CA LEU A 59 -10.51 -5.20 -4.42
C LEU A 59 -10.48 -5.36 -2.89
N TYR A 60 -11.59 -5.74 -2.27
CA TYR A 60 -11.64 -5.99 -0.84
C TYR A 60 -10.73 -7.15 -0.43
N LYS A 61 -10.73 -8.26 -1.19
CA LYS A 61 -9.83 -9.39 -0.96
C LYS A 61 -8.37 -8.99 -1.13
N TRP A 62 -8.06 -8.22 -2.17
CA TRP A 62 -6.71 -7.71 -2.38
C TRP A 62 -6.24 -6.88 -1.19
N TRP A 63 -7.04 -5.91 -0.76
CA TRP A 63 -6.71 -5.02 0.35
C TRP A 63 -6.55 -5.75 1.69
N SER A 64 -7.48 -6.64 2.01
CA SER A 64 -7.54 -7.30 3.33
C SER A 64 -6.62 -8.51 3.46
N LYS A 65 -6.30 -9.19 2.34
CA LYS A 65 -5.57 -10.48 2.38
C LYS A 65 -4.29 -10.50 1.56
N VAL A 66 -4.25 -9.85 0.40
CA VAL A 66 -3.08 -9.95 -0.50
C VAL A 66 -2.04 -8.89 -0.16
N ARG A 67 -2.44 -7.62 -0.20
CA ARG A 67 -1.56 -6.47 0.06
C ARG A 67 -0.79 -6.56 1.39
N PRO A 68 -1.39 -6.97 2.53
CA PRO A 68 -0.67 -7.06 3.80
C PRO A 68 0.39 -8.17 3.85
N THR A 69 0.39 -9.11 2.90
CA THR A 69 1.37 -10.22 2.85
C THR A 69 2.68 -9.84 2.17
N ARG A 70 2.81 -8.60 1.67
CA ARG A 70 4.05 -8.07 1.08
C ARG A 70 5.20 -8.17 2.09
N LYS A 71 6.34 -8.68 1.64
CA LYS A 71 7.56 -8.85 2.46
C LYS A 71 8.64 -7.92 1.98
N ASN A 72 9.11 -7.02 2.83
CA ASN A 72 10.27 -6.20 2.53
C ASN A 72 11.55 -7.06 2.61
N PRO A 73 12.36 -7.17 1.54
CA PRO A 73 13.64 -7.86 1.58
C PRO A 73 14.61 -7.36 2.65
N LEU A 74 14.48 -6.09 3.09
CA LEU A 74 15.32 -5.50 4.14
C LEU A 74 14.95 -5.94 5.56
N ASP A 75 13.79 -6.59 5.74
CA ASP A 75 13.32 -7.14 7.01
C ASP A 75 13.72 -8.60 7.20
N GLU A 76 14.48 -9.18 6.25
CA GLU A 76 15.01 -10.53 6.37
C GLU A 76 15.87 -10.66 7.65
N LYS A 77 15.48 -11.59 8.53
CA LYS A 77 16.16 -11.82 9.82
C LYS A 77 17.64 -12.14 9.59
N GLY A 78 18.51 -11.44 10.30
CA GLY A 78 19.96 -11.64 10.22
C GLY A 78 20.62 -10.96 9.01
N LEU A 79 19.90 -10.14 8.24
CA LEU A 79 20.52 -9.32 7.19
C LEU A 79 21.48 -8.30 7.81
N LYS A 80 22.78 -8.48 7.55
CA LYS A 80 23.82 -7.56 8.02
C LYS A 80 23.71 -6.23 7.27
N LYS A 81 23.30 -5.16 7.96
CA LYS A 81 23.16 -3.80 7.40
C LYS A 81 24.46 -3.01 7.58
N PRO A 82 24.87 -2.18 6.61
CA PRO A 82 26.01 -1.29 6.79
C PRO A 82 25.68 -0.23 7.86
N PRO A 83 26.68 0.27 8.62
CA PRO A 83 26.46 1.36 9.56
C PRO A 83 26.01 2.62 8.82
N PHE A 84 24.99 3.29 9.33
CA PHE A 84 24.55 4.58 8.81
C PHE A 84 25.56 5.66 9.25
N ARG A 85 26.24 6.28 8.29
CA ARG A 85 27.21 7.35 8.54
C ARG A 85 26.92 8.50 7.59
N LEU A 86 26.95 9.72 8.11
CA LEU A 86 26.82 10.94 7.33
C LEU A 86 28.19 11.60 7.18
N LYS A 87 28.40 12.29 6.05
CA LYS A 87 29.56 13.13 5.77
C LYS A 87 29.07 14.48 5.28
N GLU A 88 29.64 15.56 5.79
CA GLU A 88 29.38 16.89 5.25
C GLU A 88 29.82 16.96 3.78
N VAL A 89 29.03 17.66 2.98
CA VAL A 89 29.36 17.96 1.59
C VAL A 89 30.14 19.29 1.59
N PRO A 90 31.41 19.29 1.12
CA PRO A 90 32.27 20.47 1.18
C PRO A 90 31.62 21.70 0.55
N GLY A 91 31.68 22.84 1.25
CA GLY A 91 31.11 24.10 0.77
C GLY A 91 29.59 24.23 0.94
N THR A 92 28.95 23.31 1.66
CA THR A 92 27.51 23.35 1.95
C THR A 92 27.22 23.00 3.41
N ASN A 93 26.00 23.26 3.86
CA ASN A 93 25.47 22.77 5.15
C ASN A 93 24.74 21.42 5.01
N LEU A 94 24.98 20.69 3.93
CA LEU A 94 24.31 19.43 3.62
C LEU A 94 25.16 18.23 4.02
N PHE A 95 24.49 17.13 4.36
CA PHE A 95 25.10 15.85 4.67
C PHE A 95 24.73 14.81 3.62
N GLN A 96 25.71 13.99 3.23
CA GLN A 96 25.49 12.83 2.37
C GLN A 96 25.80 11.53 3.11
N GLN A 97 25.17 10.44 2.70
CA GLN A 97 25.48 9.13 3.23
C GLN A 97 26.89 8.70 2.82
N ALA A 98 27.72 8.32 3.79
CA ALA A 98 29.05 7.81 3.53
C ALA A 98 28.98 6.48 2.76
N PRO A 99 29.87 6.24 1.78
CA PRO A 99 29.92 4.97 1.10
C PRO A 99 30.27 3.83 2.08
N TYR A 100 29.70 2.65 1.82
CA TYR A 100 30.02 1.42 2.54
C TYR A 100 30.68 0.40 1.61
N ASP A 101 31.35 -0.59 2.21
CA ASP A 101 31.99 -1.68 1.46
C ASP A 101 30.94 -2.59 0.80
N LYS A 102 30.75 -2.40 -0.51
CA LYS A 102 29.77 -3.17 -1.29
C LYS A 102 30.08 -4.67 -1.34
N LYS A 103 31.34 -5.10 -1.17
CA LYS A 103 31.72 -6.53 -1.15
C LYS A 103 31.33 -7.14 0.19
N LYS A 104 31.67 -6.49 1.31
CA LYS A 104 31.30 -6.92 2.66
C LYS A 104 29.78 -7.00 2.88
N TYR A 105 29.03 -6.13 2.22
CA TYR A 105 27.57 -6.02 2.35
C TYR A 105 26.83 -6.42 1.06
N ALA A 106 27.35 -7.41 0.31
CA ALA A 106 26.76 -7.83 -0.96
C ALA A 106 25.30 -8.30 -0.83
N ARG A 107 24.96 -9.07 0.22
CA ARG A 107 23.57 -9.49 0.50
C ARG A 107 22.63 -8.31 0.73
N TYR A 108 23.08 -7.32 1.51
CA TYR A 108 22.31 -6.09 1.74
C TYR A 108 22.09 -5.32 0.45
N LYS A 109 23.13 -5.14 -0.38
CA LYS A 109 22.99 -4.49 -1.69
C LYS A 109 21.99 -5.22 -2.60
N LYS A 110 22.01 -6.55 -2.62
CA LYS A 110 21.03 -7.35 -3.37
C LYS A 110 19.61 -7.15 -2.84
N ALA A 111 19.45 -7.07 -1.52
CA ALA A 111 18.16 -6.82 -0.87
C ALA A 111 17.61 -5.42 -1.21
N VAL A 112 18.44 -4.37 -1.13
CA VAL A 112 18.08 -2.99 -1.52
C VAL A 112 17.62 -2.94 -2.97
N ASN A 113 18.39 -3.52 -3.90
CA ASN A 113 18.00 -3.53 -5.33
C ASN A 113 16.66 -4.26 -5.54
N ARG A 114 16.43 -5.35 -4.79
CA ARG A 114 15.18 -6.11 -4.86
C ARG A 114 14.01 -5.31 -4.28
N GLU A 115 14.21 -4.64 -3.15
CA GLU A 115 13.22 -3.75 -2.55
C GLU A 115 12.83 -2.64 -3.52
N MET A 116 13.79 -1.92 -4.12
CA MET A 116 13.52 -0.87 -5.10
C MET A 116 12.65 -1.36 -6.27
N PHE A 117 12.94 -2.57 -6.76
CA PHE A 117 12.15 -3.18 -7.83
C PHE A 117 10.73 -3.55 -7.38
N LEU A 118 10.60 -4.11 -6.18
CA LEU A 118 9.30 -4.47 -5.60
C LEU A 118 8.46 -3.24 -5.28
N ASP A 119 9.07 -2.18 -4.74
CA ASP A 119 8.39 -0.94 -4.40
C ASP A 119 7.77 -0.30 -5.65
N LYS A 120 8.51 -0.25 -6.76
CA LYS A 120 7.97 0.19 -8.05
C LYS A 120 6.73 -0.62 -8.46
N LYS A 121 6.82 -1.95 -8.41
CA LYS A 121 5.69 -2.83 -8.75
C LYS A 121 4.49 -2.64 -7.83
N TRP A 122 4.74 -2.49 -6.53
CA TRP A 122 3.67 -2.29 -5.55
C TRP A 122 3.00 -0.94 -5.70
N ARG A 123 3.74 0.12 -6.05
CA ARG A 123 3.15 1.43 -6.38
C ARG A 123 2.28 1.36 -7.63
N GLU A 124 2.73 0.65 -8.67
CA GLU A 124 1.95 0.44 -9.89
C GLU A 124 0.66 -0.35 -9.59
N GLU A 125 0.75 -1.42 -8.80
CA GLU A 125 -0.41 -2.21 -8.35
C GLU A 125 -1.38 -1.38 -7.49
N ASP A 126 -0.86 -0.63 -6.50
CA ASP A 126 -1.65 0.24 -5.63
C ASP A 126 -2.40 1.31 -6.45
N THR A 127 -1.72 1.91 -7.43
CA THR A 127 -2.32 2.90 -8.36
C THR A 127 -3.42 2.26 -9.21
N SER A 128 -3.15 1.10 -9.80
CA SER A 128 -4.13 0.39 -10.62
C SER A 128 -5.38 0.02 -9.83
N ASN A 129 -5.24 -0.44 -8.59
CA ASN A 129 -6.37 -0.81 -7.75
C ASN A 129 -7.13 0.40 -7.21
N LEU A 130 -6.45 1.53 -7.00
CA LEU A 130 -7.12 2.78 -6.67
C LEU A 130 -7.98 3.28 -7.84
N HIS A 131 -7.49 3.22 -9.08
CA HIS A 131 -8.30 3.55 -10.27
C HIS A 131 -9.52 2.63 -10.38
N ARG A 132 -9.33 1.31 -10.27
CA ARG A 132 -10.45 0.34 -10.27
C ARG A 132 -11.49 0.68 -9.21
N LEU A 133 -11.07 1.08 -8.00
CA LEU A 133 -11.99 1.48 -6.93
C LEU A 133 -12.76 2.76 -7.29
N ILE A 134 -12.12 3.73 -7.92
CA ILE A 134 -12.76 4.97 -8.38
C ILE A 134 -13.80 4.65 -9.47
N ASP A 135 -13.52 3.71 -10.36
CA ASP A 135 -14.42 3.32 -11.45
C ASP A 135 -15.72 2.70 -10.94
N ILE A 136 -15.68 1.97 -9.83
CA ILE A 136 -16.87 1.33 -9.21
C ILE A 136 -17.52 2.19 -8.12
N ARG A 137 -17.07 3.43 -7.91
CA ARG A 137 -17.49 4.24 -6.74
C ARG A 137 -19.00 4.48 -6.67
N ASP A 138 -19.67 4.54 -7.83
CA ASP A 138 -21.11 4.82 -7.91
C ASP A 138 -21.93 3.61 -7.39
N PHE A 139 -21.31 2.44 -7.22
CA PHE A 139 -21.89 1.25 -6.59
C PHE A 139 -21.64 1.18 -5.07
N LEU A 140 -20.88 2.10 -4.50
CA LEU A 140 -20.59 2.19 -3.06
C LEU A 140 -21.59 3.11 -2.35
N TRP A 141 -22.87 2.95 -2.67
CA TRP A 141 -23.95 3.75 -2.10
C TRP A 141 -24.40 3.16 -0.76
N THR A 142 -24.68 4.07 0.18
CA THR A 142 -25.41 3.82 1.43
C THR A 142 -26.89 4.10 1.25
#